data_AF-A0A4Q3N1H0-F1
#
_entry.id   AF-A0A4Q3N1H0-F1
#
_cell.length_a   1.000
_cell.length_b   1.000
_cell.length_c   1.000
_cell.angle_alpha   90.00
_cell.angle_beta   90.00
_cell.angle_gamma   90.00
#
_symmetry.space_group_name_H-M   'P 1'
#
loop_
_entity.id
_entity.type
_entity.pdbx_description
1 polymer ?
#
loop_
_entity_poly.entity_id
_entity_poly.type
_entity_poly.pdbx_seq_one_letter_code
_entity_poly.pdbx_strand_id
1 'polypeptide(L)' 'DRLQPAASATTVRVTGGKTEVLNGPYAETREQLGGYYQIEVADLDAALSWAARCPGAAHGTVEVRPVWKM' A
#
# COMPACT_ATOMS: atom_id res chain seq x y z
N ASP A 1 -0.38 8.93 -3.30
CA ASP A 1 0.79 9.02 -4.22
C ASP A 1 1.14 7.70 -4.87
N ARG A 2 1.81 7.75 -6.03
CA ARG A 2 2.31 6.58 -6.77
C ARG A 2 3.71 6.20 -6.31
N LEU A 3 3.97 4.91 -6.15
CA LEU A 3 5.27 4.34 -5.83
C LEU A 3 6.08 4.04 -7.09
N GLN A 4 7.40 4.09 -6.95
CA GLN A 4 8.34 3.61 -7.96
C GLN A 4 8.21 2.07 -8.13
N PRO A 5 8.72 1.48 -9.22
CA PRO A 5 8.71 0.04 -9.40
C PRO A 5 9.34 -0.68 -8.19
N ALA A 6 8.78 -1.80 -7.77
CA ALA A 6 9.22 -2.46 -6.54
C ALA A 6 10.68 -2.95 -6.55
N ALA A 7 11.27 -3.13 -7.74
CA ALA A 7 12.70 -3.38 -7.88
C ALA A 7 13.58 -2.26 -7.29
N SER A 8 13.03 -1.05 -7.13
CA SER A 8 13.69 0.07 -6.46
C SER A 8 13.50 0.10 -4.93
N ALA A 9 12.68 -0.80 -4.38
CA ALA A 9 12.44 -0.85 -2.95
C ALA A 9 13.65 -1.36 -2.18
N THR A 10 13.75 -0.97 -0.91
CA THR A 10 14.68 -1.53 0.05
C THR A 10 13.89 -1.87 1.30
N THR A 11 14.03 -3.12 1.76
CA THR A 11 13.30 -3.62 2.93
C THR A 11 14.22 -3.60 4.14
N VAL A 12 13.69 -3.10 5.26
CA VAL A 12 14.39 -3.07 6.55
C VAL A 12 13.65 -3.95 7.55
N ARG A 13 14.38 -4.80 8.27
CA ARG A 13 13.86 -5.63 9.36
C ARG A 13 14.69 -5.43 10.61
N VAL A 14 14.06 -5.30 11.78
CA VAL A 14 14.76 -5.22 13.06
C VAL A 14 14.41 -6.45 13.90
N THR A 15 15.41 -7.28 14.18
CA THR A 15 15.24 -8.53 14.96
C THR A 15 16.30 -8.59 16.06
N GLY A 16 15.88 -8.78 17.31
CA GLY A 16 16.82 -8.91 18.44
C GLY A 16 17.75 -7.70 18.61
N GLY A 17 17.28 -6.49 18.29
CA GLY A 17 18.06 -5.26 18.36
C GLY A 17 19.05 -5.04 17.21
N LYS A 18 19.05 -5.92 16.19
CA LYS A 18 19.87 -5.77 14.98
C LYS A 18 19.02 -5.38 13.79
N THR A 19 19.56 -4.47 12.95
CA THR A 19 18.93 -4.02 11.72
C THR A 19 19.49 -4.78 10.53
N GLU A 20 18.60 -5.39 9.75
CA GLU A 20 18.89 -6.07 8.48
C GLU A 20 18.29 -5.25 7.33
N VAL A 21 19.05 -5.12 6.25
CA VAL A 21 18.65 -4.37 5.05
C VAL A 21 18.75 -5.29 3.84
N LEU A 22 17.66 -5.38 3.08
CA LEU A 22 17.51 -6.23 1.91
C LEU A 22 17.11 -5.40 0.70
N ASN A 23 17.69 -5.70 -0.46
CA ASN A 23 17.26 -5.09 -1.72
C ASN A 23 15.94 -5.73 -2.18
N GLY A 24 15.03 -4.90 -2.68
CA GLY A 24 13.73 -5.33 -3.17
C GLY A 24 12.58 -5.17 -2.16
N PRO A 25 11.35 -5.49 -2.59
CA PRO A 25 10.15 -5.32 -1.78
C PRO A 25 10.08 -6.36 -0.65
N TYR A 26 9.25 -6.08 0.35
CA TYR A 26 9.05 -6.99 1.48
C TYR A 26 8.50 -8.36 1.06
N ALA A 27 7.53 -8.37 0.16
CA ALA A 27 6.88 -9.59 -0.31
C ALA A 27 7.05 -9.72 -1.82
N GLU A 28 7.61 -10.85 -2.26
CA GLU A 28 7.60 -11.24 -3.67
C GLU A 28 6.19 -11.70 -4.03
N THR A 29 5.49 -10.87 -4.80
CA THR A 29 4.08 -11.06 -5.13
C THR A 29 3.87 -10.83 -6.62
N ARG A 30 2.86 -11.50 -7.19
CA ARG A 30 2.48 -11.28 -8.59
C ARG A 30 1.91 -9.87 -8.80
N GLU A 31 1.21 -9.33 -7.80
CA GLU A 31 0.63 -7.99 -7.80
C GLU A 31 1.34 -7.13 -6.76
N GLN A 32 1.93 -6.02 -7.20
CA GLN A 32 2.75 -5.16 -6.34
C GLN A 32 1.99 -3.93 -5.86
N LEU A 33 2.29 -3.47 -4.65
CA LEU A 33 1.76 -2.20 -4.14
C LEU A 33 2.33 -1.03 -4.94
N GLY A 34 1.49 -0.43 -5.78
CA GLY A 34 1.89 0.65 -6.68
C GLY A 34 1.66 2.06 -6.14
N GLY A 35 1.05 2.21 -4.96
CA GLY A 35 0.62 3.50 -4.42
C GLY A 35 -0.42 3.33 -3.33
N TYR A 36 -0.69 4.43 -2.62
CA TYR A 36 -1.81 4.50 -1.70
C TYR A 36 -2.39 5.91 -1.67
N TYR A 37 -3.63 6.01 -1.21
CA TYR A 37 -4.31 7.25 -0.89
C TYR A 37 -4.83 7.16 0.53
N GLN A 38 -4.73 8.26 1.27
CA GLN A 38 -5.41 8.41 2.55
C GLN A 38 -6.53 9.43 2.35
N ILE A 39 -7.75 9.06 2.70
CA ILE A 39 -8.92 9.90 2.60
C ILE A 39 -9.64 9.92 3.95
N GLU A 40 -10.27 11.05 4.25
CA GLU A 40 -11.15 11.19 5.41
C GLU A 40 -12.59 11.23 4.90
N VAL A 41 -13.39 10.27 5.37
CA VAL A 41 -14.78 10.07 4.96
C VAL A 41 -15.59 9.57 6.15
N ALA A 42 -16.92 9.68 6.07
CA ALA A 42 -17.80 9.35 7.18
C ALA A 42 -17.75 7.86 7.59
N ASP A 43 -17.63 6.97 6.62
CA ASP A 43 -17.71 5.53 6.82
C ASP A 43 -17.02 4.74 5.68
N LEU A 44 -17.05 3.40 5.81
CA LEU A 44 -16.46 2.48 4.84
C LEU A 44 -17.16 2.54 3.47
N ASP A 45 -18.48 2.74 3.43
CA ASP A 45 -19.24 2.78 2.18
C ASP A 45 -18.85 4.00 1.34
N ALA A 46 -18.66 5.15 1.99
CA ALA A 46 -18.09 6.32 1.35
C ALA A 46 -16.66 6.04 0.84
N ALA A 47 -15.82 5.36 1.62
CA ALA A 47 -14.46 5.00 1.20
C ALA A 47 -14.45 4.08 -0.03
N LEU A 48 -15.33 3.07 -0.06
CA LEU A 48 -15.50 2.15 -1.19
C LEU A 48 -15.99 2.88 -2.45
N SER A 49 -16.94 3.80 -2.30
CA SER A 49 -17.42 4.65 -3.42
C SER A 49 -16.29 5.48 -4.01
N TRP A 50 -15.39 6.01 -3.18
CA TRP A 50 -14.20 6.72 -3.64
C TRP A 50 -13.18 5.80 -4.30
N ALA A 51 -12.93 4.62 -3.72
CA ALA A 51 -12.00 3.63 -4.28
C ALA A 51 -12.41 3.18 -5.69
N ALA A 52 -13.71 2.99 -5.94
CA ALA A 52 -14.25 2.63 -7.25
C ALA A 52 -14.02 3.70 -8.34
N ARG A 53 -13.73 4.95 -7.96
CA ARG A 53 -13.41 6.05 -8.90
C ARG A 53 -11.93 6.10 -9.27
N CYS A 54 -11.06 5.37 -8.55
CA CYS A 54 -9.64 5.35 -8.84
C CYS A 54 -9.40 4.69 -10.21
N PRO A 55 -8.73 5.35 -11.17
CA PRO A 55 -8.39 4.72 -12.45
C PRO A 55 -7.62 3.41 -12.30
N GLY A 56 -6.82 3.28 -11.22
CA GLY A 56 -6.09 2.06 -10.89
C GLY A 56 -7.00 0.86 -10.59
N ALA A 57 -8.23 1.08 -10.12
CA ALA A 57 -9.20 0.00 -9.88
C ALA A 57 -9.69 -0.67 -11.19
N ALA A 58 -9.54 0.00 -12.34
CA ALA A 58 -9.87 -0.57 -13.64
C ALA A 58 -8.74 -1.45 -14.22
N HIS A 59 -7.50 -1.30 -13.72
CA HIS A 59 -6.31 -1.97 -14.23
C HIS A 59 -5.65 -2.92 -13.21
N GLY A 60 -6.21 -3.00 -12.01
CA GLY A 60 -5.72 -3.79 -10.88
C GLY A 60 -6.72 -3.75 -9.75
N THR A 61 -6.23 -3.79 -8.52
CA THR A 61 -7.08 -3.85 -7.32
C THR A 61 -6.79 -2.68 -6.38
N VAL A 62 -7.84 -2.10 -5.80
CA VAL A 62 -7.73 -1.13 -4.71
C VAL A 62 -8.26 -1.77 -3.43
N GLU A 63 -7.37 -2.01 -2.47
CA GLU A 63 -7.75 -2.46 -1.13
C GLU A 63 -8.12 -1.26 -0.25
N VAL A 64 -9.30 -1.28 0.36
CA VAL A 64 -9.76 -0.23 1.28
C VAL A 64 -9.61 -0.72 2.72
N ARG A 65 -8.79 -0.02 3.50
CA ARG A 65 -8.46 -0.40 4.88
C ARG A 65 -8.60 0.80 5.83
N PRO A 66 -9.40 0.69 6.91
CA PRO A 66 -9.44 1.70 7.96
C PRO A 66 -8.07 1.87 8.64
N VAL A 67 -7.72 3.11 8.98
CA VAL A 67 -6.56 3.39 9.82
C VAL A 67 -6.93 3.29 11.30
N TRP A 68 -5.92 3.03 12.14
CA TRP A 68 -6.10 3.08 13.59
C TRP A 68 -6.37 4.53 14.00
N LYS A 69 -7.35 4.75 14.89
CA LYS A 69 -7.52 6.06 15.53
C LYS A 69 -6.43 6.23 16.58
N MET A 70 -5.69 7.34 16.48
CA MET A 70 -4.77 7.77 17.53
C MET A 70 -5.54 8.21 18.77
#